data_AF-A0A017HT18-F1
#
_entry.id   AF-A0A017HT18-F1
#
_cell.length_a   1.000
_cell.length_b   1.000
_cell.length_c   1.000
_cell.angle_alpha   90.00
_cell.angle_beta   90.00
_cell.angle_gamma   90.00
#
_symmetry.space_group_name_H-M   'P 1'
#
loop_
_entity.id
_entity.type
_entity.pdbx_description
1 polymer ?
#
loop_
_entity_poly.entity_id
_entity_poly.type
_entity_poly.pdbx_seq_one_letter_code
_entity_poly.pdbx_strand_id
1 'polypeptide(L)'
;MLRERLTSPPDDGGVWTAKKVAAVMAAELGLAKVAEQRGWEALRAIGWTIQRPRPRHARAAGAEAQAEFKKALPKPSRGRRSAILAQSSRPSPPTSTASG
;
A
#
# COMPACT_ATOMS: atom_id res chain seq x y z
N MET A 1 -12.55 -11.43 -12.76
CA MET A 1 -13.66 -11.27 -11.80
C MET A 1 -13.25 -10.52 -10.54
N LEU A 2 -12.58 -11.11 -9.53
CA LEU A 2 -12.36 -10.38 -8.26
C LEU A 2 -11.56 -9.07 -8.40
N ARG A 3 -10.48 -9.04 -9.20
CA ARG A 3 -9.71 -7.80 -9.45
C ARG A 3 -10.56 -6.69 -10.06
N GLU A 4 -11.44 -7.04 -10.99
CA GLU A 4 -12.35 -6.09 -11.66
C GLU A 4 -13.47 -5.64 -10.72
N ARG A 5 -13.98 -6.52 -9.84
CA ARG A 5 -14.98 -6.11 -8.85
C ARG A 5 -14.41 -5.12 -7.85
N LEU A 6 -13.14 -5.27 -7.48
CA LEU A 6 -12.45 -4.43 -6.49
C LEU A 6 -12.05 -3.04 -7.01
N THR A 7 -12.14 -2.77 -8.32
CA THR A 7 -11.94 -1.40 -8.84
C THR A 7 -13.11 -0.50 -8.47
N SER A 8 -14.29 -1.08 -8.27
CA SER A 8 -15.45 -0.37 -7.77
C SER A 8 -15.49 -0.43 -6.24
N PRO A 9 -16.02 0.61 -5.57
CA PRO A 9 -16.27 0.53 -4.14
C PRO A 9 -17.28 -0.60 -3.84
N PRO A 10 -17.24 -1.20 -2.64
CA PRO A 10 -18.29 -2.09 -2.18
C PRO A 10 -19.65 -1.39 -2.19
N ASP A 11 -20.73 -2.16 -2.32
CA ASP A 11 -22.09 -1.61 -2.43
C ASP A 11 -22.53 -0.80 -1.18
N ASP A 12 -21.86 -0.97 -0.03
CA ASP A 12 -22.10 -0.17 1.19
C ASP A 12 -21.29 1.15 1.26
N GLY A 13 -20.47 1.45 0.24
CA GLY A 13 -19.64 2.65 0.18
C GLY A 13 -18.36 2.64 1.03
N GLY A 14 -18.03 1.52 1.66
CA GLY A 14 -16.87 1.37 2.55
C GLY A 14 -15.61 0.80 1.89
N VAL A 15 -14.75 0.20 2.71
CA VAL A 15 -13.55 -0.53 2.26
C VAL A 15 -13.89 -2.01 2.05
N TRP A 16 -13.18 -2.65 1.12
CA TRP A 16 -13.26 -4.10 0.91
C TRP A 16 -12.70 -4.85 2.12
N THR A 17 -13.55 -5.67 2.75
CA THR A 17 -13.19 -6.56 3.86
C THR A 17 -13.24 -8.00 3.41
N ALA A 18 -12.57 -8.89 4.16
CA ALA A 18 -12.54 -10.32 3.85
C ALA A 18 -13.96 -10.93 3.77
N LYS A 19 -14.86 -10.56 4.69
CA LYS A 19 -16.29 -10.94 4.66
C LYS A 19 -16.99 -10.52 3.37
N LYS A 20 -16.77 -9.27 2.90
CA LYS A 20 -17.40 -8.76 1.66
C LYS A 20 -16.89 -9.53 0.44
N VAL A 21 -15.59 -9.78 0.39
CA VAL A 21 -14.98 -10.57 -0.69
C VAL A 21 -15.51 -12.00 -0.68
N ALA A 22 -15.64 -12.63 0.49
CA ALA A 22 -16.22 -13.96 0.61
C ALA A 22 -17.69 -14.01 0.11
N ALA A 23 -18.48 -12.97 0.38
CA ALA A 23 -19.86 -12.88 -0.14
C ALA A 23 -19.89 -12.75 -1.67
N VAL A 24 -19.00 -11.94 -2.26
CA VAL A 24 -18.86 -11.83 -3.72
C VAL A 24 -18.47 -13.18 -4.32
N MET A 25 -17.48 -13.85 -3.73
CA MET A 25 -17.04 -15.18 -4.19
C MET A 25 -18.16 -16.23 -4.08
N ALA A 26 -18.96 -16.19 -3.01
CA ALA A 26 -20.09 -17.10 -2.84
C ALA A 26 -21.14 -16.89 -3.94
N ALA A 27 -21.46 -15.64 -4.27
CA ALA A 27 -22.39 -15.30 -5.33
C ALA A 27 -21.87 -15.73 -6.71
N GLU A 28 -20.59 -15.50 -7.02
CA GLU A 28 -19.98 -15.89 -8.30
C GLU A 28 -19.91 -17.42 -8.47
N LEU A 29 -19.72 -18.17 -7.38
CA LEU A 29 -19.61 -19.63 -7.40
C LEU A 29 -20.97 -20.35 -7.21
N GLY A 30 -22.06 -19.60 -6.98
CA GLY A 30 -23.38 -20.19 -6.66
C GLY A 30 -23.41 -20.96 -5.34
N LEU A 31 -22.51 -20.64 -4.41
CA LEU A 31 -22.41 -21.29 -3.11
C LEU A 31 -23.22 -20.52 -2.06
N ALA A 32 -23.82 -21.24 -1.11
CA ALA A 32 -24.55 -20.62 -0.01
C ALA A 32 -23.65 -19.75 0.88
N LYS A 33 -22.38 -20.14 1.06
CA LYS A 33 -21.41 -19.39 1.86
C LYS A 33 -19.98 -19.78 1.49
N VAL A 34 -19.10 -18.79 1.53
CA VAL A 34 -17.65 -18.97 1.51
C VAL A 34 -17.09 -18.48 2.85
N ALA A 35 -16.08 -19.18 3.37
CA ALA A 35 -15.41 -18.77 4.60
C ALA A 35 -14.68 -17.43 4.43
N GLU A 36 -14.75 -16.56 5.43
CA GLU A 36 -14.10 -15.23 5.39
C GLU A 36 -12.60 -15.31 5.13
N GLN A 37 -11.94 -16.34 5.66
CA GLN A 37 -10.52 -16.60 5.41
C GLN A 37 -10.20 -16.72 3.92
N ARG A 38 -11.07 -17.34 3.12
CA ARG A 38 -10.89 -17.44 1.66
C ARG A 38 -10.97 -16.08 0.97
N GLY A 39 -11.84 -15.20 1.47
CA GLY A 39 -11.89 -13.81 0.99
C GLY A 39 -10.59 -13.06 1.29
N TRP A 40 -9.99 -13.26 2.46
CA TRP A 40 -8.68 -12.68 2.80
C TRP A 40 -7.53 -13.26 1.96
N GLU A 41 -7.52 -14.58 1.74
CA GLU A 41 -6.55 -15.23 0.87
C GLU A 41 -6.64 -14.68 -0.56
N ALA A 42 -7.85 -14.49 -1.07
CA ALA A 42 -8.06 -13.91 -2.39
C ALA A 42 -7.55 -12.46 -2.47
N LEU A 43 -7.80 -11.64 -1.43
CA LEU A 43 -7.25 -10.28 -1.32
C LEU A 43 -5.72 -10.26 -1.32
N ARG A 44 -5.07 -11.19 -0.60
CA ARG A 44 -3.61 -11.33 -0.61
C ARG A 44 -3.09 -11.79 -1.97
N ALA A 45 -3.74 -12.76 -2.60
CA ALA A 45 -3.34 -13.31 -3.90
C ALA A 45 -3.32 -12.26 -5.02
N ILE A 46 -4.19 -11.24 -4.93
CA ILE A 46 -4.23 -10.14 -5.89
C ILE A 46 -3.33 -8.95 -5.51
N GLY A 47 -2.65 -9.00 -4.36
CA GLY A 47 -1.80 -7.92 -3.86
C GLY A 47 -2.58 -6.69 -3.37
N TRP A 48 -3.84 -6.88 -2.93
CA TRP A 48 -4.66 -5.77 -2.50
C TRP A 48 -4.20 -5.22 -1.15
N THR A 49 -4.23 -3.89 -1.02
CA THR A 49 -3.85 -3.17 0.19
C THR A 49 -4.88 -2.08 0.48
N ILE A 50 -5.18 -1.86 1.77
CA ILE A 50 -6.06 -0.77 2.20
C ILE A 50 -5.32 0.55 1.99
N GLN A 51 -5.64 1.27 0.92
CA GLN A 51 -5.11 2.60 0.67
C GLN A 51 -6.04 3.64 1.29
N ARG A 52 -5.63 4.20 2.44
CA ARG A 52 -6.28 5.37 3.04
C ARG A 52 -5.36 6.58 2.91
N PRO A 53 -5.72 7.62 2.15
CA PRO A 53 -4.94 8.84 2.10
C PRO A 53 -4.75 9.39 3.51
N ARG A 54 -3.53 9.82 3.86
CA ARG A 54 -3.32 10.47 5.15
C ARG A 54 -4.20 11.72 5.23
N PRO A 55 -4.85 11.97 6.38
CA PRO A 55 -5.56 13.23 6.61
C PRO A 55 -4.64 14.41 6.29
N ARG A 56 -5.15 15.39 5.53
CA ARG A 56 -4.42 16.63 5.27
C ARG A 56 -4.61 17.58 6.44
N HIS A 57 -3.55 18.31 6.78
CA HIS A 57 -3.61 19.34 7.82
C HIS A 57 -4.57 20.46 7.40
N ALA A 58 -5.33 21.02 8.35
CA ALA A 58 -6.36 22.04 8.05
C ALA A 58 -5.79 23.31 7.39
N ARG A 59 -4.53 23.65 7.70
CA ARG A 59 -3.81 24.80 7.12
C ARG A 59 -2.90 24.42 5.95
N ALA A 60 -3.11 23.25 5.33
CA ALA A 60 -2.33 22.87 4.16
C ALA A 60 -2.53 23.90 3.03
N ALA A 61 -1.44 24.34 2.41
CA ALA A 61 -1.50 25.24 1.27
C ALA A 61 -2.31 24.61 0.12
N GLY A 62 -3.13 25.42 -0.55
CA GLY A 62 -3.86 25.02 -1.75
C GLY A 62 -2.92 24.64 -2.91
N ALA A 63 -3.47 24.02 -3.94
CA ALA A 63 -2.68 23.57 -5.09
C ALA A 63 -1.95 24.72 -5.80
N GLU A 64 -2.60 25.88 -5.95
CA GLU A 64 -2.04 27.10 -6.55
C GLU A 64 -0.82 27.61 -5.78
N ALA A 65 -0.96 27.84 -4.48
CA ALA A 65 0.14 28.32 -3.63
C ALA A 65 1.34 27.35 -3.61
N GLN A 66 1.09 26.04 -3.69
CA GLN A 66 2.17 25.04 -3.83
C GLN A 66 2.86 25.13 -5.20
N ALA A 67 2.11 25.39 -6.28
CA ALA A 67 2.67 25.53 -7.62
C ALA A 67 3.56 26.78 -7.73
N GLU A 68 3.11 27.91 -7.19
CA GLU A 68 3.88 29.15 -7.12
C GLU A 68 5.18 28.95 -6.33
N PHE A 69 5.10 28.34 -5.14
CA PHE A 69 6.28 28.04 -4.33
C PHE A 69 7.27 27.14 -5.07
N LYS A 70 6.77 26.08 -5.75
CA LYS A 70 7.61 25.17 -6.54
C LYS A 70 8.27 25.89 -7.71
N LYS A 71 7.57 26.82 -8.38
CA LYS A 71 8.11 27.64 -9.48
C LYS A 71 9.18 28.62 -8.99
N ALA A 72 9.02 29.18 -7.79
CA ALA A 72 9.97 30.10 -7.17
C ALA A 72 11.22 29.39 -6.61
N LEU A 73 11.21 28.06 -6.54
CA LEU A 73 12.33 27.30 -5.99
C LEU A 73 13.56 27.39 -6.90
N PRO A 74 14.73 27.82 -6.41
CA PRO A 74 15.95 27.80 -7.20
C PRO A 74 16.27 26.37 -7.63
N LYS A 75 16.74 26.19 -8.87
CA LYS A 75 17.14 24.87 -9.36
C LYS A 75 18.28 24.35 -8.47
N PRO A 76 18.21 23.10 -7.98
CA PRO A 76 19.32 22.53 -7.22
C PRO A 76 20.59 22.66 -8.07
N SER A 77 21.63 23.23 -7.47
CA SER A 77 22.93 23.32 -8.13
C SER A 77 23.39 21.91 -8.49
N ARG A 78 24.10 21.76 -9.62
CA ARG A 78 24.77 20.51 -9.99
C ARG A 78 25.98 20.32 -9.06
N GLY A 79 25.72 20.16 -7.77
CA GLY A 79 26.67 20.38 -6.70
C GLY A 79 26.86 19.14 -5.85
N ARG A 80 27.89 18.36 -6.23
CA ARG A 80 28.55 17.27 -5.49
C ARG A 80 27.69 16.00 -5.37
N ARG A 81 28.20 14.90 -5.94
CA ARG A 81 27.76 13.54 -5.57
C ARG A 81 27.82 13.49 -4.06
N SER A 82 26.69 13.24 -3.41
CA SER A 82 26.61 13.09 -1.96
C SER A 82 27.75 12.16 -1.56
N ALA A 83 28.68 12.62 -0.72
CA ALA A 83 29.78 11.80 -0.21
C ALA A 83 29.29 10.70 0.75
N ILE A 84 27.99 10.40 0.71
CA ILE A 84 27.36 9.25 1.34
C ILE A 84 27.42 8.11 0.31
N LEU A 85 28.64 7.68 -0.01
CA LEU A 85 28.81 6.27 -0.31
C LEU A 85 28.49 5.58 1.01
N ALA A 86 27.28 5.01 1.11
CA ALA A 86 26.96 4.08 2.17
C ALA A 86 28.06 3.02 2.14
N GLN A 87 29.02 3.13 3.07
CA GLN A 87 30.00 2.10 3.29
C GLN A 87 29.19 0.90 3.74
N SER A 88 28.96 -0.02 2.81
CA SER A 88 28.34 -1.32 3.07
C SER A 88 29.24 -2.04 4.06
N SER A 89 29.00 -1.83 5.36
CA SER A 89 29.55 -2.68 6.41
C SER A 89 29.07 -4.09 6.11
N ARG A 90 30.00 -4.97 5.73
CA ARG A 90 29.70 -6.38 5.51
C ARG A 90 29.13 -6.94 6.83
N PRO A 91 28.00 -7.67 6.80
CA PRO A 91 27.51 -8.34 8.00
C PRO A 91 28.53 -9.39 8.46
N SER A 92 28.74 -9.49 9.76
CA SER A 92 29.59 -10.50 10.37
C SER A 92 29.03 -11.91 10.10
N PRO A 93 29.89 -12.94 9.98
CA PRO A 93 29.44 -14.33 9.85
C PRO A 93 28.54 -14.73 11.03
N PRO A 94 27.49 -15.54 10.80
CA PRO A 94 26.65 -16.04 11.90
C PRO A 94 27.43 -17.03 12.76
N THR A 95 27.49 -16.77 14.07
CA THR A 95 28.01 -17.74 15.04
C THR A 95 26.96 -18.82 15.27
N SER A 96 27.29 -20.06 14.93
CA SER A 96 26.42 -21.22 15.20
C SER A 96 26.44 -21.54 16.70
N THR A 97 25.38 -21.14 17.41
CA THR A 97 25.11 -21.68 18.76
C THR A 97 24.35 -22.99 18.61
N ALA A 98 25.08 -24.09 18.53
CA ALA A 98 24.54 -25.43 18.71
C ALA A 98 25.40 -26.12 19.78
N SER A 99 24.84 -26.26 20.97
CA SER A 99 25.37 -27.11 22.05
C SER A 99 24.19 -27.75 22.76
N GLY A 100 24.21 -29.09 22.81
CA GLY A 100 23.56 -29.92 23.83
C GLY A 100 22.08 -30.19 23.64
#